data_AF-A0A317F2D3-F1
#
_entry.id   AF-A0A317F2D3-F1
#
_cell.length_a   1.000
_cell.length_b   1.000
_cell.length_c   1.000
_cell.angle_alpha   90.00
_cell.angle_beta   90.00
_cell.angle_gamma   90.00
#
_symmetry.space_group_name_H-M   'P 1'
#
loop_
_entity.id
_entity.type
_entity.pdbx_description
1 polymer ?
#
loop_
_entity_poly.entity_id
_entity_poly.type
_entity_poly.pdbx_seq_one_letter_code
_entity_poly.pdbx_strand_id
1 'polypeptide(L)' 'MPEIILGSLVICLLLSPQLLAGFLAKRTGRNFWFWFFISFLIPIISLIILIFLEDKNPTVQGYKLADHLDKNKTPEI' A
#
# COMPACT_ATOMS: atom_id res chain seq x y z
N MET A 1 6.77 26.41 14.51
CA MET A 1 6.02 25.86 13.36
C MET A 1 5.71 24.40 13.67
N PRO A 2 4.50 24.11 14.18
CA PRO A 2 4.08 22.78 14.65
C PRO A 2 4.18 21.67 13.59
N GLU A 3 4.19 22.03 12.31
CA GLU A 3 4.33 21.14 11.15
C GLU A 3 5.68 20.41 11.13
N ILE A 4 6.75 21.05 11.60
CA ILE A 4 8.09 20.44 11.66
C ILE A 4 8.13 19.36 12.75
N ILE A 5 7.50 19.65 13.89
CA ILE A 5 7.42 18.72 15.03
C ILE A 5 6.56 17.52 14.65
N LEU A 6 5.41 17.76 14.02
CA LEU A 6 4.52 16.71 13.52
C LEU A 6 5.22 15.87 12.44
N GLY A 7 5.90 16.51 11.48
CA GLY A 7 6.66 15.83 10.44
C GLY A 7 7.77 14.95 11.00
N SER A 8 8.54 15.45 11.97
CA SER A 8 9.58 14.65 12.63
C SER A 8 9.02 13.46 13.41
N LEU A 9 7.87 13.63 14.08
CA LEU A 9 7.21 12.55 14.81
C LEU A 9 6.74 11.44 13.85
N VAL A 10 6.11 11.83 12.74
CA VAL A 10 5.64 10.89 11.71
C VAL A 10 6.80 10.15 11.07
N ILE A 11 7.91 10.83 10.77
CA ILE A 11 9.12 10.19 10.21
C ILE A 11 9.72 9.19 11.21
N CYS A 12 9.84 9.55 12.48
CA CYS A 12 10.33 8.64 13.52
C CYS A 12 9.41 7.43 13.69
N LEU A 13 8.08 7.64 13.67
CA LEU A 13 7.11 6.56 13.78
C LEU A 13 7.20 5.61 12.57
N LEU A 14 7.29 6.17 11.36
CA LEU A 14 7.37 5.41 10.11
C LEU A 14 8.69 4.66 9.92
N LEU A 15 9.79 5.16 10.49
CA LEU A 15 11.11 4.50 10.48
C LEU A 15 11.28 3.53 11.65
N SER A 16 10.48 3.64 12.71
CA SER A 16 10.61 2.81 13.90
C SER A 16 10.48 1.30 13.63
N PRO A 17 9.53 0.77 12.84
CA PRO A 17 9.44 -0.66 12.62
C PRO A 17 10.63 -1.26 11.85
N GLN A 18 11.21 -0.53 10.91
CA GLN A 18 12.35 -0.95 10.08
C GLN A 18 13.63 -0.94 10.91
N LEU A 19 13.80 0.07 11.75
CA LEU A 19 14.91 0.15 12.71
C LEU A 19 14.78 -0.92 13.80
N LEU A 20 13.57 -1.19 14.31
CA LEU A 20 13.31 -2.28 15.26
C LEU A 20 13.61 -3.65 14.64
N ALA A 21 13.18 -3.90 13.41
CA ALA A 21 13.45 -5.16 12.71
C ALA A 21 14.96 -5.41 12.56
N GLY A 22 15.72 -4.39 12.14
CA GLY A 22 17.18 -4.45 12.07
C GLY A 22 17.82 -4.63 13.45
N PHE A 23 17.37 -3.89 14.47
CA PHE A 23 17.90 -3.97 15.82
C PHE A 23 17.67 -5.34 16.46
N LEU A 24 16.47 -5.90 16.31
CA LEU A 24 16.13 -7.24 16.79
C LEU A 24 16.98 -8.30 16.08
N ALA A 25 17.16 -8.20 14.77
CA ALA A 25 18.03 -9.12 14.03
C ALA A 25 19.46 -9.11 14.56
N LYS A 26 20.03 -7.92 14.82
CA LYS A 26 21.37 -7.77 15.40
C LYS A 26 21.46 -8.39 16.80
N ARG A 27 20.43 -8.23 17.64
CA ARG A 27 20.34 -8.85 18.98
C ARG A 27 20.21 -10.37 18.93
N THR A 28 19.55 -10.92 17.91
CA THR A 28 19.35 -12.36 17.72
C THR A 28 20.54 -13.04 17.02
N GLY A 29 21.64 -12.31 16.74
CA GLY A 29 22.82 -12.86 16.06
C GLY A 29 22.61 -13.11 14.57
N ARG A 30 21.57 -12.51 13.96
CA ARG A 30 21.30 -12.59 12.52
C ARG A 30 21.76 -11.32 11.81
N ASN A 31 21.98 -11.44 10.50
CA ASN A 31 22.46 -10.34 9.67
C ASN A 31 21.48 -9.15 9.69
N PHE A 32 21.91 -8.03 10.26
CA PHE A 32 21.15 -6.77 10.30
C PHE A 32 20.64 -6.37 8.91
N TRP A 33 21.54 -6.38 7.92
CA TRP A 33 21.24 -6.00 6.54
C TRP A 33 20.20 -6.91 5.88
N PHE A 34 20.28 -8.22 6.14
CA PHE A 34 19.31 -9.18 5.59
C PHE A 34 17.90 -8.92 6.12
N TRP A 35 17.77 -8.72 7.44
CA TRP A 35 16.48 -8.46 8.06
C TRP A 35 15.93 -7.06 7.78
N PHE A 36 16.80 -6.06 7.64
CA PHE A 36 16.42 -4.72 7.20
C PHE A 36 15.86 -4.76 5.77
N PHE A 37 16.52 -5.47 4.85
CA PHE A 37 16.02 -5.68 3.49
C PHE A 37 14.67 -6.42 3.47
N ILE A 38 14.51 -7.45 4.29
CA ILE A 38 13.23 -8.18 4.39
C ILE A 38 12.11 -7.27 4.90
N SER A 39 12.38 -6.44 5.92
CA SER A 39 11.41 -5.46 6.43
C SER A 39 10.94 -4.48 5.35
N PHE A 40 11.81 -4.16 4.39
CA PHE A 40 11.47 -3.30 3.26
C PHE A 40 10.78 -4.07 2.11
N LEU A 41 11.12 -5.34 1.95
CA LEU A 41 10.58 -6.21 0.91
C LEU A 41 9.14 -6.68 1.21
N ILE A 42 8.79 -6.89 2.48
CA ILE A 42 7.43 -7.29 2.91
C ILE A 42 6.34 -6.33 2.39
N PRO A 43 6.45 -5.00 2.56
CA PRO A 43 5.52 -4.04 1.97
C PRO A 43 5.32 -4.21 0.45
N ILE A 44 6.42 -4.43 -0.29
CA ILE A 44 6.38 -4.61 -1.74
C ILE A 44 5.67 -5.92 -2.11
N ILE A 45 6.00 -7.01 -1.44
CA ILE A 45 5.35 -8.31 -1.66
C ILE A 45 3.86 -8.23 -1.31
N SER A 46 3.51 -7.56 -0.20
CA SER A 46 2.12 -7.33 0.20
C SER A 46 1.33 -6.59 -0.88
N LEU A 47 1.93 -5.55 -1.48
CA LEU A 47 1.31 -4.79 -2.57
C LEU A 47 1.14 -5.63 -3.84
N ILE A 48 2.13 -6.45 -4.20
CA ILE A 48 2.03 -7.38 -5.33
C ILE A 48 0.88 -8.36 -5.09
N ILE A 49 0.84 -9.01 -3.92
CA ILE A 49 -0.23 -9.96 -3.59
C ILE A 49 -1.59 -9.26 -3.67
N LEU A 50 -1.72 -8.04 -3.15
CA LEU A 50 -2.98 -7.31 -3.16
C LEU A 50 -3.47 -7.01 -4.60
N ILE A 51 -2.56 -6.69 -5.53
CA ILE A 51 -2.90 -6.47 -6.94
C ILE A 51 -3.36 -7.77 -7.61
N PHE A 52 -2.69 -8.88 -7.29
CA PHE A 52 -3.00 -10.19 -7.88
C PHE A 52 -4.12 -10.94 -7.14
N LEU A 53 -4.53 -10.46 -5.96
CA LEU A 53 -5.63 -11.04 -5.22
C LEU A 53 -6.92 -10.71 -5.98
N GLU A 54 -7.49 -11.73 -6.63
CA GLU A 54 -8.80 -11.64 -7.26
C GLU A 54 -9.79 -11.07 -6.24
N ASP A 55 -10.43 -9.96 -6.60
CA ASP A 55 -11.36 -9.27 -5.72
C ASP A 55 -12.54 -10.22 -5.43
N LYS A 56 -12.65 -10.69 -4.18
CA LYS A 56 -13.77 -11.55 -3.77
C LYS A 56 -15.09 -10.81 -3.71
N ASN A 57 -15.11 -9.52 -4.04
CA ASN A 57 -16.31 -8.73 -4.15
C ASN A 57 -16.90 -8.83 -5.58
N PRO A 58 -17.99 -9.57 -5.81
CA PRO A 58 -18.66 -9.64 -7.12
C PRO A 58 -19.26 -8.30 -7.59
N THR A 59 -19.12 -7.24 -6.80
CA THR A 59 -19.77 -5.93 -7.00
C THR A 59 -18.80 -4.80 -7.39
N VAL A 60 -17.52 -5.10 -7.64
CA VAL A 60 -16.60 -4.13 -8.28
C VAL A 60 -16.56 -4.40 -9.79
N GLN A 61 -17.75 -4.50 -10.41
CA GLN A 61 -17.83 -4.22 -11.84
C GLN A 61 -17.41 -2.77 -12.01
N GLY A 62 -16.30 -2.55 -12.72
CA GLY A 62 -15.74 -1.23 -13.00
C GLY A 62 -16.86 -0.23 -13.25
N TYR A 63 -16.90 0.81 -12.42
CA TYR A 63 -17.92 1.85 -12.40
C TYR A 63 -18.33 2.16 -13.84
N LYS A 64 -19.53 1.73 -14.23
CA LYS A 64 -20.05 1.95 -15.58
C LYS A 64 -20.39 3.43 -15.74
N LEU A 65 -19.35 4.22 -15.99
CA LEU A 65 -19.38 5.66 -16.28
C LEU A 65 -20.13 6.00 -17.59
N ALA A 66 -20.62 5.00 -18.34
CA ALA A 66 -21.23 5.18 -19.65
C ALA A 66 -22.67 4.66 -19.77
N ASP A 67 -23.26 4.06 -18.73
CA ASP A 67 -24.63 3.49 -18.81
C ASP A 67 -25.73 4.55 -18.99
N HIS A 68 -25.40 5.83 -18.94
CA HIS A 68 -26.32 6.95 -19.16
C HIS A 68 -26.13 7.66 -20.51
N LEU A 69 -25.15 7.28 -21.33
CA LEU A 69 -24.91 7.90 -22.65
C LEU A 69 -25.73 7.26 -23.79
N ASP A 70 -26.31 6.07 -23.59
CA ASP A 70 -27.09 5.38 -24.63
C ASP A 70 -28.57 5.81 -24.72
N LYS A 71 -29.06 6.65 -23.81
CA LYS A 71 -30.49 7.06 -23.84
C LYS A 71 -30.79 8.20 -24.82
N ASN A 72 -29.79 8.75 -25.53
CA ASN A 72 -29.97 9.96 -26.33
C ASN A 72 -29.30 9.93 -27.70
N LYS A 73 -29.23 8.75 -28.32
CA LYS A 73 -28.80 8.65 -29.72
C LYS A 73 -29.66 7.66 -30.49
N THR A 74 -30.83 8.10 -30.92
CA THR A 74 -31.19 8.23 -32.35
C THR A 74 -32.71 8.43 -32.49
N PRO A 75 -33.15 9.30 -33.43
CA PRO A 75 -34.44 9.96 -33.47
C PRO A 75 -35.44 9.27 -34.41
N GLU A 76 -36.66 9.83 -34.43
CA GLU A 76 -37.73 9.77 -35.46
C GLU A 76 -37.43 8.95 -36.73
N ILE A 77 -38.23 7.90 -36.99
CA ILE A 77 -39.23 7.78 -38.08
C ILE A 77 -40.33 6.81 -37.62
#